data_AF-A0A954XJG7-F1
#
_entry.id   AF-A0A954XJG7-F1
#
_cell.length_a   1.000
_cell.length_b   1.000
_cell.length_c   1.000
_cell.angle_alpha   90.00
_cell.angle_beta   90.00
_cell.angle_gamma   90.00
#
_symmetry.space_group_name_H-M   'P 1'
#
loop_
_entity.id
_entity.type
_entity.pdbx_description
1 polymer ?
#
loop_
_entity_poly.entity_id
_entity_poly.type
_entity_poly.pdbx_seq_one_letter_code
_entity_poly.pdbx_strand_id
1 'polypeptide(L)'
;CGVWRTRISDLLPDTENNLAAERVFRDLRQRLAERTGRAKVLVLGGGVLGAGLSQLVDAPGIELIETDVAIEPRTQLVCDAHQIPFQDETFDAVIVQAVLEHVVDPFQCAAEIHRVLGPGGFVYADTPFMQQVHAGAYDFTRFTRLGHRRLFRRFEEVESG
;
A
#
# COMPACT_ATOMS: atom_id res chain seq x y z
N CYS A 1 -22.53 -23.47 -22.25
CA CYS A 1 -22.98 -22.12 -21.84
C CYS A 1 -21.89 -21.32 -21.09
N GLY A 2 -20.66 -21.25 -21.58
CA GLY A 2 -19.50 -20.89 -20.73
C GLY A 2 -18.48 -19.90 -21.29
N VAL A 3 -18.85 -19.04 -22.26
CA VAL A 3 -17.92 -18.02 -22.81
C VAL A 3 -18.44 -16.59 -22.64
N TRP A 4 -19.76 -16.42 -22.50
CA TRP A 4 -20.39 -15.10 -22.41
C TRP A 4 -20.36 -14.49 -21.01
N ARG A 5 -20.29 -15.30 -19.95
CA ARG A 5 -20.24 -14.81 -18.56
C ARG A 5 -18.92 -14.10 -18.24
N THR A 6 -17.80 -14.59 -18.76
CA THR A 6 -16.46 -14.04 -18.53
C THR A 6 -16.23 -12.71 -19.26
N ARG A 7 -16.84 -12.50 -20.44
CA ARG A 7 -16.65 -11.24 -21.19
C ARG A 7 -17.42 -10.05 -20.62
N ILE A 8 -18.47 -10.28 -19.83
CA ILE A 8 -19.27 -9.20 -19.25
C ILE A 8 -18.68 -8.72 -17.92
N SER A 9 -18.04 -9.60 -17.13
CA SER A 9 -17.31 -9.19 -15.92
C SER A 9 -16.20 -8.19 -16.23
N ASP A 10 -15.49 -8.38 -17.36
CA ASP A 10 -14.41 -7.49 -17.78
C ASP A 10 -14.89 -6.11 -18.28
N LEU A 11 -16.21 -5.97 -18.51
CA LEU A 11 -16.86 -4.73 -18.99
C LEU A 11 -17.58 -3.97 -17.87
N LEU A 12 -17.72 -4.56 -16.68
CA LEU A 12 -18.24 -3.88 -15.52
C LEU A 12 -17.09 -3.16 -14.83
N PRO A 13 -17.17 -1.84 -14.58
CA PRO A 13 -16.19 -1.18 -13.74
C PRO A 13 -16.22 -1.83 -12.36
N ASP A 14 -15.15 -2.53 -12.02
CA ASP A 14 -14.95 -3.04 -10.67
C ASP A 14 -14.72 -1.84 -9.73
N THR A 15 -15.49 -1.75 -8.66
CA THR A 15 -15.38 -0.67 -7.68
C THR A 15 -14.06 -0.70 -6.92
N GLU A 16 -13.31 -1.80 -7.02
CA GLU A 16 -11.99 -1.98 -6.41
C GLU A 16 -10.83 -1.54 -7.33
N ASN A 17 -11.09 -1.18 -8.60
CA ASN A 17 -10.02 -0.90 -9.55
C ASN A 17 -9.37 0.48 -9.34
N ASN A 18 -8.19 0.48 -8.72
CA ASN A 18 -7.31 1.65 -8.66
C ASN A 18 -6.55 1.83 -9.98
N LEU A 19 -7.12 2.59 -10.91
CA LEU A 19 -6.53 2.88 -12.23
C LEU A 19 -5.25 3.74 -12.14
N ALA A 20 -5.03 4.44 -11.02
CA ALA A 20 -3.82 5.24 -10.81
C ALA A 20 -2.65 4.37 -10.32
N ALA A 21 -2.92 3.27 -9.63
CA ALA A 21 -1.89 2.44 -9.00
C ALA A 21 -0.77 2.03 -9.97
N GLU A 22 -1.10 1.49 -11.15
CA GLU A 22 -0.07 1.07 -12.11
C GLU A 22 0.87 2.20 -12.53
N ARG A 23 0.32 3.41 -12.72
CA ARG A 23 1.09 4.60 -13.08
C ARG A 23 1.99 5.01 -11.92
N VAL A 24 1.44 5.10 -10.71
CA VAL A 24 2.18 5.52 -9.51
C VAL A 24 3.29 4.52 -9.17
N PHE A 25 3.03 3.22 -9.24
CA PHE A 25 4.04 2.19 -9.01
C PHE A 25 5.15 2.21 -10.06
N ARG A 26 4.84 2.55 -11.32
CA ARG A 26 5.85 2.72 -12.37
C ARG A 26 6.75 3.92 -12.09
N ASP A 27 6.20 5.05 -11.67
CA ASP A 27 6.96 6.24 -11.28
C ASP A 27 7.80 5.97 -10.02
N LEU A 28 7.21 5.34 -9.00
CA LEU A 28 7.91 4.92 -7.79
C LEU A 28 9.10 4.02 -8.12
N ARG A 29 8.92 3.02 -9.00
CA ARG A 29 10.01 2.14 -9.44
C ARG A 29 11.16 2.94 -10.07
N GLN A 30 10.84 3.93 -10.91
CA GLN A 30 11.86 4.78 -11.53
C GLN A 30 12.63 5.59 -10.48
N ARG A 31 11.93 6.22 -9.54
CA ARG A 31 12.55 6.98 -8.44
C ARG A 31 13.42 6.11 -7.54
N LEU A 32 12.98 4.89 -7.24
CA LEU A 32 13.77 3.95 -6.45
C LEU A 32 15.01 3.45 -7.20
N ALA A 33 14.95 3.33 -8.53
CA ALA A 33 16.10 2.96 -9.35
C ALA A 33 17.19 4.05 -9.42
N GLU A 34 16.86 5.30 -9.09
CA GLU A 34 17.82 6.40 -8.99
C GLU A 34 18.62 6.37 -7.67
N ARG A 35 18.21 5.57 -6.67
CA ARG A 35 18.94 5.42 -5.42
C ARG A 35 20.19 4.56 -5.61
N THR A 36 21.23 4.87 -4.83
CA THR A 36 22.45 4.06 -4.80
C THR A 36 22.22 2.79 -3.98
N GLY A 37 22.49 1.63 -4.59
CA GLY A 37 22.37 0.33 -3.91
C GLY A 37 21.00 -0.31 -4.13
N ARG A 38 20.63 -1.24 -3.23
CA ARG A 38 19.34 -1.94 -3.29
C ARG A 38 18.33 -1.20 -2.42
N ALA A 39 17.25 -0.71 -3.03
CA ALA A 39 16.17 -0.04 -2.34
C ALA A 39 15.30 -1.05 -1.57
N LYS A 40 15.08 -0.81 -0.28
CA LYS A 40 14.23 -1.60 0.61
C LYS A 40 12.84 -1.01 0.66
N VAL A 41 11.85 -1.83 0.36
CA VAL A 41 10.44 -1.45 0.28
C VAL A 41 9.63 -2.33 1.22
N LEU A 42 8.97 -1.71 2.19
CA LEU A 42 8.08 -2.38 3.12
C LEU A 42 6.65 -2.39 2.57
N VAL A 43 6.00 -3.54 2.55
CA VAL A 43 4.57 -3.67 2.24
C VAL A 43 3.83 -4.03 3.52
N LEU A 44 2.88 -3.18 3.92
CA LEU A 44 1.95 -3.41 5.02
C LEU A 44 0.63 -3.91 4.43
N GLY A 45 0.10 -5.01 4.96
CA GLY A 45 -1.06 -5.69 4.35
C GLY A 45 -0.68 -6.47 3.09
N GLY A 46 0.55 -7.00 3.05
CA GLY A 46 1.10 -7.69 1.88
C GLY A 46 0.65 -9.14 1.72
N GLY A 47 -0.40 -9.60 2.42
CA GLY A 47 -0.89 -10.97 2.32
C GLY A 47 -1.37 -11.36 0.92
N VAL A 48 -1.81 -10.38 0.13
CA VAL A 48 -2.24 -10.52 -1.26
C VAL A 48 -1.56 -9.47 -2.16
N LEU A 49 -1.49 -9.75 -3.46
CA LEU A 49 -0.88 -8.82 -4.41
C LEU A 49 -1.83 -7.64 -4.71
N GLY A 50 -1.47 -6.46 -4.22
CA GLY A 50 -2.20 -5.22 -4.50
C GLY A 50 -2.08 -4.74 -5.95
N ALA A 51 -3.02 -3.87 -6.36
CA ALA A 51 -3.01 -3.27 -7.70
C ALA A 51 -1.69 -2.51 -7.95
N GLY A 52 -1.05 -2.77 -9.09
CA GLY A 52 0.21 -2.11 -9.50
C GLY A 52 1.48 -2.63 -8.81
N LEU A 53 1.38 -3.34 -7.68
CA LEU A 53 2.55 -3.83 -6.93
C LEU A 53 3.46 -4.76 -7.76
N SER A 54 2.91 -5.45 -8.76
CA SER A 54 3.66 -6.30 -9.70
C SER A 54 4.78 -5.55 -10.45
N GLN A 55 4.74 -4.22 -10.53
CA GLN A 55 5.82 -3.41 -11.09
C GLN A 55 7.10 -3.45 -10.24
N LEU A 56 6.98 -3.76 -8.94
CA LEU A 56 8.11 -3.82 -8.00
C LEU A 56 8.55 -5.26 -7.70
N VAL A 57 7.65 -6.23 -7.91
CA VAL A 57 7.96 -7.65 -7.69
C VAL A 57 9.10 -8.07 -8.62
N ASP A 58 10.16 -8.64 -8.03
CA ASP A 58 11.39 -9.06 -8.70
C ASP A 58 12.12 -7.96 -9.50
N ALA A 59 11.78 -6.69 -9.27
CA ALA A 59 12.45 -5.57 -9.92
C ALA A 59 13.93 -5.52 -9.51
N PRO A 60 14.87 -5.43 -10.47
CA PRO A 60 16.30 -5.33 -10.15
C PRO A 60 16.59 -4.13 -9.26
N GLY A 61 17.40 -4.33 -8.23
CA GLY A 61 17.73 -3.27 -7.28
C GLY A 61 16.65 -2.96 -6.25
N ILE A 62 15.54 -3.71 -6.20
CA ILE A 62 14.51 -3.57 -5.18
C ILE A 62 14.47 -4.83 -4.29
N GLU A 63 14.36 -4.62 -2.98
CA GLU A 63 14.09 -5.63 -1.97
C GLU A 63 12.69 -5.38 -1.39
N LEU A 64 11.76 -6.29 -1.62
CA LEU A 64 10.41 -6.21 -1.06
C LEU A 64 10.32 -7.05 0.21
N ILE A 65 9.91 -6.38 1.29
CA ILE A 65 9.63 -7.00 2.59
C ILE A 65 8.12 -6.95 2.78
N GLU A 66 7.45 -8.09 2.61
CA GLU A 66 5.99 -8.18 2.63
C GLU A 66 5.49 -8.65 3.99
N THR A 67 4.65 -7.82 4.61
CA THR A 67 4.22 -8.03 5.99
C THR A 67 2.72 -7.91 6.13
N ASP A 68 2.15 -8.65 7.08
CA ASP A 68 0.72 -8.66 7.34
C ASP A 68 0.46 -9.04 8.81
N VAL A 69 -0.69 -8.67 9.35
CA VAL A 69 -1.09 -9.08 10.71
C VAL A 69 -1.47 -10.56 10.76
N ALA A 70 -1.83 -11.13 9.61
CA ALA A 70 -2.16 -12.54 9.44
C ALA A 70 -1.13 -13.28 8.57
N ILE A 71 -1.07 -14.61 8.72
CA ILE A 71 -0.26 -15.45 7.84
C ILE A 71 -1.08 -15.75 6.57
N GLU A 72 -0.68 -15.12 5.48
CA GLU A 72 -1.27 -15.24 4.15
C GLU A 72 -0.19 -15.72 3.15
N PRO A 73 -0.55 -16.09 1.89
CA PRO A 73 0.40 -16.71 0.96
C PRO A 73 1.67 -15.90 0.66
N ARG A 74 1.61 -14.57 0.79
CA ARG A 74 2.74 -13.65 0.54
C ARG A 74 3.38 -13.09 1.82
N THR A 75 2.84 -13.39 3.00
CA THR A 75 3.36 -12.86 4.26
C THR A 75 4.76 -13.43 4.53
N GLN A 76 5.78 -12.58 4.46
CA GLN A 76 7.15 -12.94 4.83
C GLN A 76 7.39 -12.74 6.33
N LEU A 77 6.73 -11.74 6.93
CA LEU A 77 6.81 -11.43 8.35
C LEU A 77 5.44 -11.01 8.90
N VAL A 78 5.05 -11.57 10.05
CA VAL A 78 3.86 -11.11 10.78
C VAL A 78 4.17 -9.77 11.46
N CYS A 79 3.38 -8.75 11.18
CA CYS A 79 3.64 -7.36 11.57
C CYS A 79 2.32 -6.64 11.87
N ASP A 80 2.26 -5.97 13.02
CA ASP A 80 1.21 -4.98 13.31
C ASP A 80 1.71 -3.60 12.88
N ALA A 81 0.98 -2.95 11.95
CA ALA A 81 1.32 -1.63 11.45
C ALA A 81 1.27 -0.52 12.53
N HIS A 82 0.63 -0.75 13.68
CA HIS A 82 0.67 0.17 14.81
C HIS A 82 2.04 0.15 15.53
N GLN A 83 2.83 -0.91 15.35
CA GLN A 83 4.16 -1.09 15.95
C GLN A 83 5.06 -1.87 15.00
N ILE A 84 5.64 -1.17 14.03
CA ILE A 84 6.45 -1.79 12.98
C ILE A 84 7.78 -2.25 13.58
N PRO A 85 8.14 -3.55 13.53
CA PRO A 85 9.28 -4.13 14.23
C PRO A 85 10.62 -3.90 13.51
N PHE A 86 10.78 -2.72 12.91
CA PHE A 86 11.99 -2.28 12.25
C PHE A 86 12.51 -0.99 12.88
N GLN A 87 13.81 -0.76 12.75
CA GLN A 87 14.46 0.45 13.25
C GLN A 87 13.99 1.68 12.47
N ASP A 88 14.20 2.85 13.06
CA ASP A 88 13.98 4.12 12.39
C ASP A 88 14.79 4.17 11.08
N GLU A 89 14.25 4.85 10.07
CA GLU A 89 14.97 5.13 8.82
C GLU A 89 15.48 3.88 8.06
N THR A 90 14.80 2.74 8.20
CA THR A 90 15.19 1.46 7.60
C THR A 90 14.81 1.35 6.11
N PHE A 91 13.71 1.97 5.69
CA PHE A 91 13.12 1.76 4.36
C PHE A 91 13.21 2.98 3.46
N ASP A 92 13.33 2.71 2.17
CA ASP A 92 13.29 3.70 1.09
C ASP A 92 11.86 3.99 0.62
N ALA A 93 10.96 3.00 0.75
CA ALA A 93 9.54 3.20 0.55
C ALA A 93 8.68 2.31 1.45
N VAL A 94 7.46 2.77 1.74
CA VAL A 94 6.41 1.98 2.39
C VAL A 94 5.16 1.99 1.53
N ILE A 95 4.54 0.83 1.37
CA ILE A 95 3.30 0.61 0.63
C ILE A 95 2.25 0.13 1.62
N VAL A 96 1.09 0.78 1.62
CA VAL A 96 -0.05 0.44 2.48
C VAL A 96 -1.34 0.57 1.67
N GLN A 97 -1.81 -0.56 1.11
CA GLN A 97 -2.94 -0.59 0.19
C GLN A 97 -4.15 -1.23 0.84
N ALA A 98 -5.27 -0.51 0.90
CA ALA A 98 -6.51 -1.01 1.51
C ALA A 98 -6.28 -1.61 2.91
N VAL A 99 -5.53 -0.90 3.76
CA VAL A 99 -5.22 -1.31 5.15
C VAL A 99 -5.73 -0.29 6.17
N LEU A 100 -5.60 1.01 5.91
CA LEU A 100 -5.80 2.04 6.93
C LEU A 100 -7.27 2.19 7.36
N GLU A 101 -8.21 1.71 6.55
CA GLU A 101 -9.62 1.57 6.90
C GLU A 101 -9.89 0.46 7.93
N HIS A 102 -9.00 -0.54 7.99
CA HIS A 102 -9.13 -1.74 8.82
C HIS A 102 -8.37 -1.65 10.16
N VAL A 103 -7.53 -0.62 10.35
CA VAL A 103 -6.78 -0.42 11.60
C VAL A 103 -7.56 0.42 12.60
N VAL A 104 -7.29 0.19 13.90
CA VAL A 104 -7.97 0.88 14.99
C VAL A 104 -7.45 2.32 15.16
N ASP A 105 -6.14 2.53 14.99
CA ASP A 105 -5.54 3.87 15.01
C ASP A 105 -4.69 4.13 13.76
N PRO A 106 -5.29 4.67 12.68
CA PRO A 106 -4.57 4.99 11.46
C PRO A 106 -3.55 6.13 11.64
N PHE A 107 -3.68 6.99 12.66
CA PHE A 107 -2.69 8.02 12.94
C PHE A 107 -1.41 7.44 13.52
N GLN A 108 -1.54 6.41 14.38
CA GLN A 108 -0.41 5.65 14.88
C GLN A 108 0.31 4.92 13.74
N CYS A 109 -0.43 4.23 12.87
CA CYS A 109 0.17 3.57 11.70
C CYS A 109 0.92 4.56 10.79
N ALA A 110 0.31 5.72 10.49
CA ALA A 110 0.97 6.76 9.70
C ALA A 110 2.22 7.33 10.39
N ALA A 111 2.24 7.40 11.72
CA ALA A 111 3.42 7.81 12.49
C ALA A 111 4.54 6.76 12.43
N GLU A 112 4.23 5.47 12.53
CA GLU A 112 5.19 4.37 12.37
C GLU A 112 5.76 4.31 10.94
N ILE A 113 4.91 4.47 9.92
CA ILE A 113 5.34 4.57 8.53
C ILE A 113 6.38 5.69 8.36
N HIS A 114 6.09 6.87 8.93
CA HIS A 114 7.04 7.98 8.92
C HIS A 114 8.33 7.68 9.68
N ARG A 115 8.27 6.95 10.81
CA ARG A 115 9.46 6.61 11.61
C ARG A 115 10.40 5.68 10.86
N VAL A 116 9.86 4.65 10.21
CA VAL A 116 10.68 3.63 9.52
C VAL A 116 11.18 4.08 8.15
N LEU A 117 10.63 5.17 7.59
CA LEU A 117 11.12 5.77 6.36
C LEU A 117 12.34 6.64 6.63
N GLY A 118 13.40 6.42 5.83
CA GLY A 118 14.56 7.30 5.83
C GLY A 118 14.26 8.66 5.17
N PRO A 119 15.17 9.64 5.32
CA PRO A 119 15.08 10.91 4.60
C PRO A 119 14.90 10.70 3.08
N GLY A 120 13.94 11.44 2.49
CA GLY A 120 13.58 11.30 1.08
C GLY A 120 12.93 9.97 0.72
N GLY A 121 12.44 9.21 1.71
CA GLY A 121 11.67 8.00 1.49
C GLY A 121 10.24 8.28 1.02
N PHE A 122 9.63 7.31 0.35
CA PHE A 122 8.31 7.45 -0.25
C PHE A 122 7.25 6.64 0.50
N VAL A 123 6.02 7.15 0.53
CA VAL A 123 4.86 6.35 0.96
C VAL A 123 3.84 6.31 -0.16
N TYR A 124 3.39 5.10 -0.49
CA TYR A 124 2.19 4.87 -1.28
C TYR A 124 1.09 4.39 -0.33
N ALA A 125 -0.01 5.13 -0.29
CA ALA A 125 -1.16 4.80 0.56
C ALA A 125 -2.46 5.01 -0.19
N ASP A 126 -3.33 4.01 -0.18
CA ASP A 126 -4.69 4.10 -0.68
C ASP A 126 -5.70 3.44 0.27
N THR A 127 -6.95 3.91 0.19
CA THR A 127 -8.09 3.40 0.97
C THR A 127 -9.35 3.57 0.12
N PRO A 128 -10.36 2.70 0.24
CA PRO A 128 -11.64 2.86 -0.44
C PRO A 128 -12.38 4.11 0.05
N PHE A 129 -12.88 4.92 -0.88
CA PHE A 129 -13.66 6.13 -0.54
C PHE A 129 -15.14 5.81 -0.24
N MET A 130 -15.84 5.21 -1.20
CA MET A 130 -17.27 4.86 -1.07
C MET A 130 -17.49 3.37 -1.35
N GLN A 131 -17.16 2.55 -0.36
CA GLN A 131 -17.38 1.11 -0.38
C GLN A 131 -18.29 0.71 0.78
N GLN A 132 -19.14 -0.29 0.55
CA GLN A 132 -19.90 -0.94 1.62
C GLN A 132 -18.94 -1.55 2.66
N VAL A 133 -19.46 -1.92 3.83
CA VAL A 133 -18.66 -2.62 4.83
C VAL A 133 -18.09 -3.90 4.20
N HIS A 134 -16.77 -4.05 4.20
CA HIS A 134 -16.05 -5.20 3.66
C HIS A 134 -15.06 -5.73 4.69
N ALA A 135 -14.56 -6.96 4.47
CA ALA A 135 -13.76 -7.68 5.47
C ALA A 135 -14.44 -7.91 6.83
N GLY A 136 -15.78 -7.89 6.86
CA GLY A 136 -16.57 -8.25 8.05
C GLY A 136 -16.52 -7.19 9.15
N ALA A 137 -16.00 -7.56 10.32
CA ALA A 137 -16.03 -6.73 11.53
C ALA A 137 -14.86 -5.73 11.66
N TYR A 138 -13.84 -5.83 10.79
CA TYR A 138 -12.61 -5.05 10.90
C TYR A 138 -12.61 -3.91 9.89
N ASP A 139 -13.61 -3.05 9.95
CA ASP A 139 -13.81 -1.99 8.97
C ASP A 139 -14.30 -0.71 9.66
N PHE A 140 -13.33 0.13 10.05
CA PHE A 140 -13.53 1.15 11.08
C PHE A 140 -13.68 2.55 10.51
N THR A 141 -12.97 2.87 9.42
CA THR A 141 -12.81 4.25 8.97
C THR A 141 -12.96 4.39 7.46
N ARG A 142 -13.64 5.46 7.03
CA ARG A 142 -13.65 5.94 5.65
C ARG A 142 -13.01 7.31 5.57
N PHE A 143 -12.10 7.49 4.62
CA PHE A 143 -11.40 8.74 4.43
C PHE A 143 -11.93 9.48 3.19
N THR A 144 -12.29 10.75 3.36
CA THR A 144 -12.27 11.69 2.23
C THR A 144 -10.81 11.90 1.80
N ARG A 145 -10.58 12.38 0.57
CA ARG A 145 -9.22 12.72 0.10
C ARG A 145 -8.43 13.57 1.11
N LEU A 146 -9.05 14.64 1.64
CA LEU A 146 -8.37 15.53 2.60
C LEU A 146 -8.19 14.88 3.97
N GLY A 147 -9.11 14.00 4.38
CA GLY A 147 -8.98 13.19 5.59
C GLY A 147 -7.78 12.24 5.51
N HIS A 148 -7.66 11.52 4.40
CA HIS A 148 -6.52 10.65 4.10
C HIS A 148 -5.21 11.46 4.06
N ARG A 149 -5.22 12.59 3.33
CA ARG A 149 -4.06 13.48 3.23
C ARG A 149 -3.58 14.01 4.58
N ARG A 150 -4.48 14.22 5.54
CA ARG A 150 -4.17 14.67 6.90
C ARG A 150 -3.39 13.64 7.71
N LEU A 151 -3.57 12.33 7.47
CA LEU A 151 -2.75 11.28 8.07
C LEU A 151 -1.29 11.50 7.71
N PHE A 152 -1.04 11.72 6.42
CA PHE A 152 0.29 11.92 5.84
C PHE A 152 0.74 13.38 5.80
N ARG A 153 0.27 14.23 6.72
CA ARG A 153 0.60 15.68 6.75
C ARG A 153 2.09 16.01 6.94
N ARG A 154 2.91 15.01 7.31
CA ARG A 154 4.37 15.14 7.42
C ARG A 154 5.10 14.92 6.08
N PHE A 155 4.37 14.52 5.05
CA PHE A 155 4.88 14.28 3.70
C PHE A 155 4.39 15.35 2.73
N GLU A 156 5.20 15.62 1.71
CA GLU A 156 4.79 16.33 0.50
C GLU A 156 3.95 15.38 -0.40
N GLU A 157 2.93 15.91 -1.08
CA GLU A 157 2.14 15.11 -2.03
C GLU A 157 2.84 15.15 -3.39
N VAL A 158 3.30 13.99 -3.86
CA VAL A 158 3.91 13.86 -5.19
C VAL A 158 2.83 13.67 -6.26
N GLU A 159 1.88 12.77 -6.00
CA GLU A 159 0.77 12.45 -6.89
C GLU A 159 -0.45 11.95 -6.09
N SER A 160 -1.65 12.12 -6.63
CA SER A 160 -2.88 11.51 -6.13
C SER A 160 -3.85 11.29 -7.30
N GLY A 161 -4.69 10.26 -7.23
CA GLY A 161 -5.67 9.97 -8.27
C GLY A 161 -6.47 8.71 -7.98
#